data_AF-D7KAY7-F1
#
_entry.id   AF-D7KAY7-F1
#
_cell.length_a   1.000
_cell.length_b   1.000
_cell.length_c   1.000
_cell.angle_alpha   90.00
_cell.angle_beta   90.00
_cell.angle_gamma   90.00
#
_symmetry.space_group_name_H-M   'P 1'
#
loop_
_entity.id
_entity.type
_entity.pdbx_description
1 polymer ?
#
loop_
_entity_poly.entity_id
_entity_poly.type
_entity_poly.pdbx_seq_one_letter_code
_entity_poly.pdbx_strand_id
1 'polypeptide(L)'
;MANTRIEPGVPITLQELYPSSQFYKEAVSLRVTGMLSGYSVETAIGVIEDGGKSLKINTQNLRDISFRVGSIYQFIGELHIEPNNEAILQARTGRNVDGIDMNLYRKTVELLRQFLKEEGNSNMVE
;
A
#
# COMPACT_ATOMS: atom_id res chain seq x y z
N MET A 1 -6.53 19.14 21.13
CA MET A 1 -6.33 18.52 19.81
C MET A 1 -5.26 17.46 19.99
N ALA A 2 -5.61 16.17 19.90
CA ALA A 2 -4.62 15.11 20.02
C ALA A 2 -3.68 15.22 18.81
N ASN A 3 -2.39 15.38 19.07
CA ASN A 3 -1.36 15.39 18.04
C ASN A 3 -1.11 13.93 17.64
N THR A 4 -2.05 13.34 16.90
CA THR A 4 -1.93 11.96 16.43
C THR A 4 -0.85 11.93 15.36
N ARG A 5 0.34 11.42 15.71
CA ARG A 5 1.41 11.20 14.74
C ARG A 5 0.91 10.21 13.69
N ILE A 6 0.83 10.68 12.45
CA ILE A 6 0.55 9.84 11.29
C ILE A 6 1.83 9.10 10.96
N GLU A 7 1.81 7.77 11.12
CA GLU A 7 2.94 6.93 10.72
C GLU A 7 3.16 6.99 9.21
N PRO A 8 4.44 7.00 8.76
CA PRO A 8 4.77 6.99 7.35
C PRO A 8 4.34 5.67 6.70
N GLY A 9 3.85 5.74 5.47
CA GLY A 9 3.48 4.54 4.71
C GLY A 9 4.72 3.76 4.29
N VAL A 10 4.91 2.58 4.87
CA VAL A 10 6.02 1.68 4.53
C VAL A 10 5.81 1.14 3.11
N PRO A 11 6.77 1.33 2.17
CA PRO A 11 6.63 0.84 0.82
C PRO A 11 6.71 -0.68 0.78
N ILE A 12 5.65 -1.30 0.25
CA ILE A 12 5.59 -2.73 0.02
C ILE A 12 5.10 -3.09 -1.37
N THR A 13 5.48 -4.28 -1.80
CA THR A 13 4.89 -4.93 -2.98
C THR A 13 3.69 -5.77 -2.53
N LEU A 14 2.70 -5.99 -3.41
CA LEU A 14 1.49 -6.73 -3.03
C LEU A 14 1.78 -8.20 -2.72
N GLN A 15 2.88 -8.74 -3.25
CA GLN A 15 3.31 -10.12 -3.03
C GLN A 15 3.77 -10.36 -1.58
N GLU A 16 4.09 -9.30 -0.85
CA GLU A 16 4.55 -9.34 0.54
C GLU A 16 3.42 -9.20 1.55
N LEU A 17 2.19 -8.94 1.07
CA LEU A 17 1.03 -8.82 1.92
C LEU A 17 0.31 -10.17 2.01
N TYR A 18 0.79 -11.04 2.90
CA TYR A 18 0.21 -12.34 3.21
C TYR A 18 0.07 -12.50 4.74
N PRO A 19 -0.84 -13.35 5.25
CA PRO A 19 -1.19 -13.39 6.67
C PRO A 19 -0.02 -13.56 7.67
N SER A 20 1.04 -14.27 7.29
CA SER A 20 2.23 -14.47 8.12
C SER A 20 3.30 -13.38 7.96
N SER A 21 3.06 -12.38 7.12
CA SER A 21 3.98 -11.27 6.88
C SER A 21 3.96 -10.27 8.02
N GLN A 22 5.10 -9.65 8.30
CA GLN A 22 5.19 -8.56 9.29
C GLN A 22 4.31 -7.35 8.92
N PHE A 23 3.96 -7.20 7.65
CA PHE A 23 3.13 -6.11 7.13
C PHE A 23 1.63 -6.41 7.24
N TYR A 24 1.24 -7.65 7.53
CA TYR A 24 -0.15 -8.06 7.67
C TYR A 24 -0.59 -7.90 9.13
N LYS A 25 -0.74 -6.65 9.56
CA LYS A 25 -1.17 -6.31 10.92
C LYS A 25 -2.13 -5.12 10.89
N GLU A 26 -3.03 -5.09 11.86
CA GLU A 26 -4.00 -4.02 12.02
C GLU A 26 -3.32 -2.67 12.18
N ALA A 27 -3.89 -1.63 11.56
CA ALA A 27 -3.48 -0.24 11.62
C ALA A 27 -2.04 0.06 11.14
N VAL A 28 -1.37 -0.87 10.45
CA VAL A 28 -0.05 -0.59 9.85
C VAL A 28 -0.21 0.34 8.66
N SER A 29 0.58 1.42 8.63
CA SER A 29 0.59 2.31 7.48
C SER A 29 1.47 1.75 6.35
N LEU A 30 0.86 1.54 5.20
CA LEU A 30 1.49 0.94 4.02
C LEU A 30 1.39 1.87 2.82
N ARG A 31 2.40 1.78 1.95
CA ARG A 31 2.40 2.34 0.61
C ARG A 31 2.40 1.19 -0.39
N VAL A 32 1.32 1.08 -1.15
CA VAL A 32 1.11 0.01 -2.14
C VAL A 32 0.95 0.61 -3.53
N THR A 33 1.31 -0.13 -4.57
CA THR A 33 1.17 0.30 -5.96
C THR A 33 0.71 -0.88 -6.78
N GLY A 34 -0.28 -0.65 -7.66
CA GLY A 34 -0.85 -1.69 -8.51
C GLY A 34 -1.80 -1.12 -9.54
N MET A 35 -2.15 -1.95 -10.52
CA MET A 35 -3.14 -1.62 -11.53
C MET A 35 -4.54 -1.76 -10.96
N LEU A 36 -5.38 -0.74 -11.12
CA LEU A 36 -6.78 -0.80 -10.68
C LEU A 36 -7.58 -1.71 -11.61
N SER A 37 -7.97 -2.90 -11.16
CA SER A 37 -8.73 -3.88 -11.95
C SER A 37 -10.23 -3.71 -11.83
N GLY A 38 -10.72 -3.14 -10.73
CA GLY A 38 -12.13 -2.85 -10.51
C GLY A 38 -12.36 -1.71 -9.53
N TYR A 39 -13.49 -1.01 -9.68
CA TYR A 39 -13.89 0.06 -8.78
C TYR A 39 -15.41 0.13 -8.64
N SER A 40 -15.91 0.10 -7.41
CA SER A 40 -17.31 0.32 -7.09
C SER A 40 -17.51 1.74 -6.57
N VAL A 41 -18.29 2.54 -7.28
CA VAL A 41 -18.63 3.92 -6.88
C VAL A 41 -19.54 3.93 -5.66
N GLU A 42 -20.43 2.94 -5.53
CA GLU A 42 -21.40 2.84 -4.43
C GLU A 42 -20.71 2.59 -3.09
N THR A 43 -19.74 1.68 -3.05
CA THR A 43 -19.01 1.34 -1.82
C THR A 43 -17.72 2.14 -1.65
N ALA A 44 -17.28 2.84 -2.70
CA ALA A 44 -15.96 3.47 -2.82
C ALA A 44 -14.80 2.48 -2.55
N ILE A 45 -14.96 1.23 -3.02
CA ILE A 45 -13.94 0.19 -2.92
C ILE A 45 -13.34 -0.05 -4.31
N GLY A 46 -12.02 0.11 -4.40
CA GLY A 46 -11.22 -0.32 -5.55
C GLY A 46 -10.50 -1.64 -5.28
N VAL A 47 -10.15 -2.34 -6.34
CA VAL A 47 -9.26 -3.50 -6.29
C VAL A 47 -8.04 -3.20 -7.14
N ILE A 48 -6.87 -3.25 -6.52
CA ILE A 48 -5.60 -3.16 -7.24
C ILE A 48 -4.95 -4.54 -7.37
N GLU A 49 -4.24 -4.75 -8.46
CA GLU A 49 -3.53 -5.97 -8.77
C GLU A 49 -2.06 -5.69 -9.14
N ASP A 50 -1.18 -6.55 -8.65
CA ASP A 50 0.23 -6.55 -8.98
C ASP A 50 0.80 -7.98 -8.83
N GLY A 51 1.46 -8.49 -9.87
CA GLY A 51 2.15 -9.80 -9.86
C GLY A 51 1.31 -10.96 -9.32
N GLY A 52 0.04 -11.05 -9.73
CA GLY A 52 -0.87 -12.13 -9.35
C GLY A 52 -1.45 -12.04 -7.93
N LYS A 53 -1.23 -10.93 -7.23
CA LYS A 53 -1.89 -10.62 -5.96
C LYS A 53 -2.79 -9.40 -6.11
N SER A 54 -3.87 -9.39 -5.35
CA SER A 54 -4.86 -8.32 -5.33
C SER A 54 -5.03 -7.76 -3.93
N LEU A 55 -5.34 -6.47 -3.82
CA LEU A 55 -5.68 -5.81 -2.56
C LEU A 55 -6.89 -4.89 -2.74
N LYS A 56 -7.84 -4.98 -1.81
CA LYS A 56 -8.97 -4.05 -1.72
C LYS A 56 -8.51 -2.73 -1.11
N ILE A 57 -8.90 -1.64 -1.73
CA ILE A 57 -8.58 -0.28 -1.30
C ILE A 57 -9.89 0.45 -1.03
N ASN A 58 -10.12 0.83 0.23
CA ASN A 58 -11.21 1.72 0.57
C ASN A 58 -10.77 3.16 0.28
N THR A 59 -11.48 3.82 -0.64
CA THR A 59 -11.19 5.18 -1.09
C THR A 59 -12.18 6.22 -0.56
N GLN A 60 -13.01 5.89 0.44
CA GLN A 60 -14.03 6.81 0.99
C GLN A 60 -13.47 8.15 1.46
N ASN A 61 -12.22 8.16 1.92
CA ASN A 61 -11.55 9.37 2.39
C ASN A 61 -10.91 10.20 1.26
N LEU A 62 -10.89 9.67 0.03
CA LEU A 62 -10.31 10.34 -1.13
C LEU A 62 -11.40 11.16 -1.83
N ARG A 63 -11.26 12.48 -1.82
CA ARG A 63 -12.13 13.40 -2.56
C ARG A 63 -11.50 13.77 -3.90
N ASP A 64 -12.35 14.03 -4.90
CA ASP A 64 -11.97 14.60 -6.19
C ASP A 64 -10.97 13.79 -7.03
N ILE A 65 -10.93 12.46 -6.85
CA ILE A 65 -10.10 11.55 -7.67
C ILE A 65 -10.99 10.77 -8.63
N SER A 66 -10.79 10.97 -9.94
CA SER A 66 -11.39 10.10 -10.95
C SER A 66 -10.56 8.83 -11.11
N PHE A 67 -11.05 7.71 -10.59
CA PHE A 67 -10.41 6.42 -10.77
C PHE A 67 -10.70 5.85 -12.17
N ARG A 68 -9.64 5.45 -12.87
CA ARG A 68 -9.71 4.80 -14.18
C ARG A 68 -9.26 3.35 -14.04
N VAL A 69 -10.17 2.42 -14.33
CA VAL A 69 -9.84 0.99 -14.41
C VAL A 69 -8.81 0.77 -15.52
N GLY A 70 -7.79 -0.05 -15.24
CA GLY A 70 -6.65 -0.32 -16.12
C GLY A 70 -5.47 0.64 -15.92
N SER A 71 -5.62 1.71 -15.14
CA SER A 71 -4.51 2.59 -14.77
C SER A 71 -3.79 2.12 -13.50
N ILE A 72 -2.53 2.50 -13.35
CA ILE A 72 -1.70 2.22 -12.18
C ILE A 72 -1.88 3.33 -11.16
N TYR A 73 -2.13 2.94 -9.92
CA TYR A 73 -2.26 3.86 -8.80
C TYR A 73 -1.32 3.49 -7.67
N GLN A 74 -0.84 4.51 -6.97
CA GLN A 74 -0.13 4.38 -5.71
C GLN A 74 -0.99 4.94 -4.58
N PHE A 75 -1.16 4.14 -3.54
CA PHE A 75 -1.95 4.47 -2.36
C PHE A 75 -1.06 4.47 -1.12
N ILE A 76 -1.38 5.37 -0.18
CA ILE A 76 -0.85 5.34 1.19
C ILE A 76 -2.05 5.31 2.13
N GLY A 77 -2.05 4.38 3.07
CA GLY A 77 -3.18 4.17 3.98
C GLY A 77 -2.86 3.21 5.11
N GLU A 78 -3.85 2.93 5.93
CA GLU A 78 -3.79 2.01 7.06
C GLU A 78 -4.44 0.68 6.70
N LEU A 79 -3.75 -0.42 6.98
CA LEU A 79 -4.29 -1.75 6.77
C LEU A 79 -5.33 -2.08 7.85
N HIS A 80 -6.51 -2.51 7.43
CA HIS A 80 -7.56 -3.03 8.28
C HIS A 80 -7.83 -4.47 7.89
N ILE A 81 -7.85 -5.37 8.86
CA ILE A 81 -8.10 -6.79 8.67
C ILE A 81 -9.53 -7.06 9.16
N GLU A 82 -10.41 -7.39 8.22
CA GLU A 82 -11.78 -7.76 8.54
C GLU A 82 -11.86 -9.11 9.27
N PRO A 83 -12.95 -9.40 10.00
CA PRO A 83 -13.12 -10.67 10.74
C PRO A 83 -13.06 -11.94 9.88
N ASN A 84 -13.26 -11.81 8.57
CA ASN A 84 -13.10 -12.86 7.56
C ASN A 84 -11.63 -13.10 7.15
N ASN A 85 -10.67 -12.41 7.78
CA ASN A 85 -9.25 -12.40 7.45
C ASN A 85 -8.97 -11.83 6.04
N GLU A 86 -9.82 -10.93 5.55
CA GLU A 86 -9.55 -10.13 4.36
C GLU A 86 -8.90 -8.81 4.75
N ALA A 87 -7.81 -8.45 4.07
CA ALA A 87 -7.15 -7.18 4.25
C ALA A 87 -7.72 -6.12 3.32
N ILE A 88 -8.04 -4.96 3.88
CA ILE A 88 -8.50 -3.77 3.17
C ILE A 88 -7.60 -2.61 3.58
N LEU A 89 -7.04 -1.89 2.60
CA LEU A 89 -6.29 -0.67 2.88
C LEU A 89 -7.25 0.52 2.92
N GLN A 90 -7.34 1.19 4.06
CA GLN A 90 -8.02 2.48 4.19
C GLN A 90 -7.12 3.58 3.62
N ALA A 91 -7.37 3.99 2.37
CA ALA A 91 -6.50 4.96 1.71
C ALA A 91 -6.70 6.37 2.30
N ARG A 92 -5.58 7.01 2.65
CA ARG A 92 -5.50 8.44 3.00
C ARG A 92 -5.12 9.29 1.80
N THR A 93 -4.34 8.71 0.90
CA THR A 93 -3.91 9.34 -0.36
C THR A 93 -3.91 8.29 -1.45
N GLY A 94 -4.27 8.71 -2.66
CA GLY A 94 -4.14 7.95 -3.89
C GLY A 94 -3.65 8.86 -5.00
N ARG A 95 -2.78 8.36 -5.88
CA ARG A 95 -2.36 9.08 -7.10
C ARG A 95 -2.24 8.14 -8.27
N ASN A 96 -2.63 8.62 -9.45
CA ASN A 96 -2.33 7.95 -10.71
C ASN A 96 -0.82 8.05 -10.97
N VAL A 97 -0.21 6.93 -11.34
CA VAL A 97 1.22 6.81 -11.65
C VAL A 97 1.41 6.09 -12.99
N ASP A 98 0.50 6.33 -13.94
CA ASP A 98 0.63 5.78 -15.28
C ASP A 98 1.97 6.19 -15.90
N GLY A 99 2.65 5.22 -16.52
CA GLY A 99 4.00 5.40 -17.07
C GLY A 99 5.14 5.04 -16.10
N ILE A 100 4.84 4.65 -14.86
CA ILE A 100 5.86 4.07 -13.97
C ILE A 100 6.33 2.70 -14.50
N ASP A 101 7.64 2.47 -14.48
CA ASP A 101 8.18 1.13 -14.69
C ASP A 101 8.03 0.33 -13.39
N MET A 102 7.05 -0.59 -13.38
CA MET A 102 6.75 -1.43 -12.22
C MET A 102 7.90 -2.38 -11.85
N ASN A 103 8.71 -2.82 -12.81
CA ASN A 103 9.85 -3.69 -12.52
C ASN A 103 10.94 -2.91 -11.80
N LEU A 104 11.23 -1.68 -12.25
CA LEU A 104 12.18 -0.80 -11.58
C LEU A 104 11.67 -0.35 -10.21
N TYR A 105 10.36 -0.08 -10.08
CA TYR A 105 9.74 0.27 -8.80
C TYR A 105 9.95 -0.84 -7.75
N ARG A 106 9.64 -2.10 -8.09
CA ARG A 106 9.84 -3.25 -7.18
C ARG A 106 11.30 -3.37 -6.73
N LYS A 107 12.26 -3.28 -7.66
CA LYS A 107 13.70 -3.29 -7.34
C LYS A 107 14.10 -2.17 -6.38
N THR A 108 13.56 -0.97 -6.61
CA THR A 108 13.82 0.19 -5.72
C THR A 108 13.30 -0.06 -4.31
N VAL A 109 12.13 -0.67 -4.16
CA VAL A 109 11.57 -1.03 -2.85
C VAL A 109 12.45 -2.06 -2.14
N GLU A 110 12.94 -3.08 -2.86
CA GLU A 110 13.86 -4.08 -2.30
C GLU A 110 15.18 -3.44 -1.83
N LEU A 111 15.82 -2.62 -2.68
CA LEU A 111 17.06 -1.91 -2.35
C LEU A 111 16.91 -1.00 -1.15
N LEU A 112 15.81 -0.23 -1.08
CA LEU A 112 15.51 0.64 0.05
C LEU A 112 15.47 -0.15 1.37
N ARG A 113 14.91 -1.35 1.37
CA ARG A 113 14.84 -2.16 2.59
C ARG A 113 16.17 -2.78 2.96
N GLN A 114 16.96 -3.21 1.98
CA GLN A 114 18.33 -3.67 2.25
C GLN A 114 19.13 -2.57 2.93
N PHE A 115 19.08 -1.35 2.37
CA PHE A 115 19.72 -0.18 2.94
C PHE A 115 19.25 0.13 4.38
N LEU A 116 17.95 0.19 4.63
CA LEU A 116 17.42 0.46 5.98
C LEU A 116 17.76 -0.63 6.99
N LYS A 117 17.87 -1.89 6.54
CA LYS A 117 18.30 -3.01 7.38
C LYS A 117 19.79 -2.91 7.74
N GLU A 118 20.61 -2.47 6.79
CA GLU A 118 22.05 -2.25 7.00
C GLU A 118 22.31 -1.09 7.97
N GLU A 119 21.65 0.07 7.80
CA GLU A 119 21.74 1.19 8.74
C GLU A 119 21.25 0.82 10.15
N GLY A 120 20.13 0.08 10.23
CA GLY A 120 19.61 -0.41 11.51
C GLY A 120 20.56 -1.36 12.22
N ASN A 121 21.37 -2.13 11.48
CA ASN A 121 22.41 -2.99 12.02
C ASN A 121 23.65 -2.19 12.45
N SER A 122 24.05 -1.17 11.69
CA SER A 122 25.20 -0.31 12.03
C SER A 122 24.99 0.46 13.33
N ASN A 123 23.77 0.91 13.63
CA ASN A 123 23.43 1.61 14.87
C ASN A 123 23.35 0.70 16.11
N MET A 124 23.56 -0.62 15.97
CA MET A 124 23.61 -1.59 17.08
C MET A 124 25.04 -2.03 17.44
N VAL A 125 26.07 -1.48 16.77
CA VAL A 125 27.49 -1.85 16.99
C VAL A 125 28.32 -0.69 17.56
N GLU A 126 27.68 0.38 18.05
CA GLU A 126 28.33 1.46 18.81
C GLU A 126 27.92 1.47 20.28
#